data_AF-A0A7C2L0K2-F1
#
_entry.id   AF-A0A7C2L0K2-F1
#
_cell.length_a   1.000
_cell.length_b   1.000
_cell.length_c   1.000
_cell.angle_alpha   90.00
_cell.angle_beta   90.00
_cell.angle_gamma   90.00
#
_symmetry.space_group_name_H-M   'P 1'
#
loop_
_entity.id
_entity.type
_entity.pdbx_description
1 polymer ?
#
loop_
_entity_poly.entity_id
_entity_poly.type
_entity_poly.pdbx_seq_one_letter_code
_entity_poly.pdbx_strand_id
1 'polypeptide(L)'
;MEVEPAAGSEDPRDLLTRDLDLPRGPSRERVRANNREYRLSGDDVRVLATVGAFRVVPATDLREPNPRTPTRPARDLERLRELGLVRTTPYVIGRTRTTLVTLTSDGRGVLERGRRSEAMGARQEFYVGVRKPRELAHDSRVYGAYVRATERLAERGDRVRRVVLEEELKREYQRFLQAESRARRESGGGSEDREQAIARWAHEHELPYEDGHVQLPDARIEYEDRDGRRAVEDIEVVTPHYRGAHAAAKARSGFTRYRAYGARLGGLRTMGRSGRSIDPRLAEELLS
;
A
#
# COMPACT_ATOMS: atom_id res chain seq x y z
N MET A 1 28.77 -24.09 22.22
CA MET A 1 28.11 -23.88 20.93
C MET A 1 26.99 -22.88 21.20
N GLU A 2 27.36 -21.60 21.14
CA GLU A 2 26.40 -20.51 21.31
C GLU A 2 25.46 -20.52 20.11
N VAL A 3 24.18 -20.61 20.40
CA VAL A 3 23.13 -20.50 19.39
C VAL A 3 23.04 -19.02 19.07
N GLU A 4 23.58 -18.63 17.91
CA GLU A 4 23.39 -17.28 17.37
C GLU A 4 21.88 -16.97 17.36
N PRO A 5 21.46 -15.78 17.83
CA PRO A 5 20.06 -15.43 17.82
C PRO A 5 19.58 -15.39 16.36
N ALA A 6 18.49 -16.09 16.08
CA ALA A 6 17.80 -16.01 14.79
C ALA A 6 17.66 -14.54 14.39
N ALA A 7 18.12 -14.19 13.19
CA ALA A 7 18.03 -12.87 12.61
C ALA A 7 16.67 -12.27 12.94
N GLY A 8 16.66 -11.16 13.69
CA GLY A 8 15.44 -10.53 14.15
C GLY A 8 14.52 -10.31 12.96
N SER A 9 13.26 -10.76 13.08
CA SER A 9 12.18 -10.50 12.14
C SER A 9 12.31 -9.09 11.57
N GLU A 10 12.77 -8.96 10.32
CA GLU A 10 12.86 -7.67 9.64
C GLU A 10 11.46 -7.04 9.67
N ASP A 11 11.36 -5.79 10.11
CA ASP A 11 10.08 -5.08 10.10
C ASP A 11 9.64 -4.97 8.64
N PRO A 12 8.42 -5.41 8.26
CA PRO A 12 7.94 -5.29 6.88
C PRO A 12 8.05 -3.89 6.29
N ARG A 13 8.06 -2.85 7.13
CA ARG A 13 8.22 -1.45 6.72
C ARG A 13 9.64 -1.10 6.28
N ASP A 14 10.66 -1.83 6.75
CA ASP A 14 12.05 -1.62 6.33
C ASP A 14 12.23 -1.88 4.82
N LEU A 15 11.46 -2.81 4.27
CA LEU A 15 11.41 -3.13 2.85
C LEU A 15 11.05 -1.90 1.99
N LEU A 16 10.13 -1.06 2.48
CA LEU A 16 9.65 0.14 1.78
C LEU A 16 10.69 1.26 1.78
N THR A 17 11.70 1.16 2.64
CA THR A 17 12.78 2.14 2.73
C THR A 17 14.06 1.68 2.04
N ARG A 18 14.17 0.41 1.60
CA ARG A 18 15.41 -0.18 1.05
C ARG A 18 16.10 0.69 0.00
N ASP A 19 15.32 1.27 -0.91
CA ASP A 19 15.85 2.04 -2.04
C ASP A 19 16.10 3.52 -1.71
N LEU A 20 16.07 3.87 -0.42
CA LEU A 20 16.29 5.23 0.10
C LEU A 20 17.66 5.38 0.77
N ASP A 21 18.35 6.46 0.44
CA ASP A 21 19.49 7.02 1.14
C ASP A 21 19.01 8.09 2.14
N LEU A 22 18.26 7.63 3.13
CA LEU A 22 17.72 8.41 4.22
C LEU A 22 18.07 7.77 5.56
N PRO A 23 17.98 8.51 6.69
CA PRO A 23 18.32 8.00 8.01
C PRO A 23 17.66 6.66 8.30
N ARG A 24 18.42 5.73 8.90
CA ARG A 24 17.97 4.38 9.28
C ARG A 24 17.97 4.14 10.78
N GLY A 25 18.81 4.88 11.50
CA GLY A 25 19.00 4.74 12.93
C GLY A 25 17.93 5.46 13.76
N PRO A 26 17.92 5.25 15.09
CA PRO A 26 17.00 5.92 15.99
C PRO A 26 17.29 7.42 16.15
N SER A 27 18.52 7.85 15.86
CA SER A 27 18.93 9.26 15.95
C SER A 27 18.38 10.08 14.79
N ARG A 28 17.98 11.32 15.08
CA ARG A 28 17.49 12.25 14.05
C ARG A 28 18.66 12.95 13.35
N GLU A 29 18.70 12.81 12.04
CA GLU A 29 19.74 13.36 11.17
C GLU A 29 19.16 14.41 10.22
N ARG A 30 20.03 15.31 9.71
CA ARG A 30 19.59 16.38 8.80
C ARG A 30 19.25 15.81 7.42
N VAL A 31 18.06 16.08 6.94
CA VAL A 31 17.56 15.71 5.61
C VAL A 31 17.09 16.97 4.90
N ARG A 32 17.60 17.22 3.69
CA ARG A 32 17.23 18.38 2.88
C ARG A 32 16.35 17.98 1.72
N ALA A 33 15.16 18.56 1.63
CA ALA A 33 14.22 18.37 0.53
C ALA A 33 13.31 19.59 0.40
N ASN A 34 12.83 19.88 -0.81
CA ASN A 34 11.93 21.01 -1.11
C ASN A 34 12.43 22.35 -0.53
N ASN A 35 13.74 22.60 -0.64
CA ASN A 35 14.39 23.80 -0.10
C ASN A 35 14.21 24.02 1.42
N ARG A 36 13.91 22.94 2.16
CA ARG A 36 13.79 22.91 3.62
C ARG A 36 14.74 21.88 4.20
N GLU A 37 15.11 22.07 5.47
CA GLU A 37 15.89 21.10 6.25
C GLU A 37 14.99 20.51 7.35
N TYR A 38 14.95 19.18 7.38
CA TYR A 38 14.24 18.39 8.37
C TYR A 38 15.25 17.63 9.23
N ARG A 39 14.86 17.24 10.44
CA ARG A 39 15.65 16.32 11.28
C ARG A 39 14.91 15.00 11.42
N LEU A 40 15.24 13.97 10.63
CA LEU A 40 14.43 12.75 10.58
C LEU A 40 15.21 11.56 11.15
N SER A 41 14.53 10.68 11.90
CA SER A 41 15.04 9.36 12.29
C SER A 41 14.64 8.29 11.27
N GLY A 42 15.15 7.07 11.43
CA GLY A 42 14.70 5.90 10.68
C GLY A 42 13.21 5.61 10.83
N ASP A 43 12.64 5.82 12.02
CA ASP A 43 11.20 5.66 12.25
C ASP A 43 10.37 6.70 11.49
N ASP A 44 10.84 7.96 11.48
CA ASP A 44 10.21 9.03 10.71
C ASP A 44 10.17 8.62 9.21
N VAL A 45 11.29 8.13 8.68
CA VAL A 45 11.41 7.69 7.28
C VAL A 45 10.55 6.47 6.99
N ARG A 46 10.51 5.47 7.89
CA ARG A 46 9.63 4.30 7.78
C ARG A 46 8.17 4.69 7.69
N VAL A 47 7.71 5.63 8.53
CA VAL A 47 6.32 6.12 8.48
C VAL A 47 6.04 6.81 7.16
N LEU A 48 6.91 7.70 6.70
CA LEU A 48 6.73 8.39 5.41
C LEU A 48 6.66 7.40 4.25
N ALA A 49 7.58 6.44 4.19
CA ALA A 49 7.61 5.42 3.14
C ALA A 49 6.37 4.53 3.18
N THR A 50 5.92 4.14 4.38
CA THR A 50 4.72 3.31 4.58
C THR A 50 3.46 4.05 4.10
N VAL A 51 3.25 5.28 4.58
CA VAL A 51 2.09 6.07 4.18
C VAL A 51 2.13 6.40 2.68
N GLY A 52 3.32 6.67 2.14
CA GLY A 52 3.52 6.89 0.71
C GLY A 52 3.19 5.67 -0.15
N ALA A 53 3.58 4.47 0.28
CA ALA A 53 3.35 3.24 -0.48
C ALA A 53 1.86 2.86 -0.53
N PHE A 54 1.09 3.15 0.53
CA PHE A 54 -0.32 2.73 0.66
C PHE A 54 -1.34 3.87 0.54
N ARG A 55 -0.90 5.12 0.29
CA ARG A 55 -1.69 6.38 0.26
C ARG A 55 -2.33 6.79 1.57
N VAL A 56 -2.97 5.83 2.24
CA VAL A 56 -3.68 6.04 3.48
C VAL A 56 -3.45 4.85 4.41
N VAL A 57 -3.05 5.15 5.63
CA VAL A 57 -2.82 4.14 6.66
C VAL A 57 -3.47 4.59 7.98
N PRO A 58 -4.21 3.72 8.69
CA PRO A 58 -4.66 4.02 10.04
C PRO A 58 -3.47 4.27 10.97
N ALA A 59 -3.54 5.32 11.79
CA ALA A 59 -2.52 5.64 12.77
C ALA A 59 -2.31 4.51 13.81
N THR A 60 -3.30 3.64 14.00
CA THR A 60 -3.20 2.44 14.83
C THR A 60 -2.24 1.40 14.26
N ASP A 61 -2.12 1.35 12.94
CA ASP A 61 -1.38 0.31 12.22
C ASP A 61 0.08 0.74 11.98
N LEU A 62 0.37 2.04 12.12
CA LEU A 62 1.73 2.59 12.11
C LEU A 62 2.47 2.41 13.45
N ARG A 63 1.78 1.94 14.50
CA ARG A 63 2.38 1.72 15.81
C ARG A 63 3.29 0.50 15.77
N GLU A 64 4.48 0.62 16.35
CA GLU A 64 5.38 -0.53 16.49
C GLU A 64 4.71 -1.62 17.34
N PRO A 65 4.77 -2.89 16.93
CA PRO A 65 4.38 -4.01 17.78
C PRO A 65 5.35 -4.27 18.94
N ASN A 66 6.47 -3.55 19.05
CA ASN A 66 7.58 -3.92 19.94
C ASN A 66 7.29 -3.63 21.43
N PRO A 67 7.19 -4.66 22.30
CA PRO A 67 6.93 -4.47 23.72
C PRO A 67 8.16 -4.00 24.54
N ARG A 68 9.36 -3.95 23.94
CA ARG A 68 10.61 -3.64 24.67
C ARG A 68 11.00 -2.16 24.69
N THR A 69 10.43 -1.37 23.79
CA THR A 69 10.66 0.07 23.74
C THR A 69 9.32 0.74 23.45
N PRO A 70 8.57 1.19 24.47
CA PRO A 70 7.36 1.96 24.24
C PRO A 70 7.75 3.35 23.73
N THR A 71 8.11 3.45 22.45
CA THR A 71 8.05 4.71 21.73
C THR A 71 6.61 5.21 21.86
N ARG A 72 6.41 6.49 22.19
CA ARG A 72 5.05 7.07 22.26
C ARG A 72 4.61 7.36 20.82
N PRO A 73 3.88 6.45 20.13
CA PRO A 73 3.76 6.49 18.67
C PRO A 73 2.95 7.71 18.19
N ALA A 74 2.14 8.28 19.10
CA ALA A 74 1.39 9.50 18.86
C ALA A 74 2.27 10.74 18.74
N ARG A 75 3.40 10.83 19.46
CA ARG A 75 4.28 12.01 19.43
C ARG A 75 5.06 12.13 18.12
N ASP A 76 5.49 11.01 17.56
CA ASP A 76 6.23 11.03 16.30
C ASP A 76 5.32 11.36 15.11
N LEU A 77 4.09 10.83 15.09
CA LEU A 77 3.09 11.21 14.10
C LEU A 77 2.66 12.68 14.20
N GLU A 78 2.44 13.19 15.41
CA GLU A 78 2.11 14.61 15.64
C GLU A 78 3.21 15.52 15.11
N ARG A 79 4.47 15.15 15.36
CA ARG A 79 5.61 15.89 14.83
C ARG A 79 5.70 15.85 13.31
N LEU A 80 5.54 14.68 12.67
CA LEU A 80 5.55 14.59 11.21
C LEU A 80 4.45 15.46 10.59
N ARG A 81 3.29 15.58 11.27
CA ARG A 81 2.22 16.50 10.91
C ARG A 81 2.64 17.97 11.08
N GLU A 82 3.27 18.34 12.19
CA GLU A 82 3.78 19.70 12.43
C GLU A 82 4.85 20.11 11.40
N LEU A 83 5.68 19.16 10.96
CA LEU A 83 6.64 19.37 9.87
C LEU A 83 5.98 19.46 8.48
N GLY A 84 4.67 19.22 8.38
CA GLY A 84 3.92 19.21 7.13
C GLY A 84 4.22 18.03 6.22
N LEU A 85 4.89 16.97 6.72
CA LEU A 85 5.29 15.80 5.93
C LEU A 85 4.16 14.77 5.81
N VAL A 86 3.23 14.75 6.76
CA VAL A 86 2.00 13.94 6.71
C VAL A 86 0.78 14.79 7.06
N ARG A 87 -0.40 14.37 6.60
CA ARG A 87 -1.69 14.89 7.03
C ARG A 87 -2.40 13.82 7.86
N THR A 88 -3.08 14.24 8.92
CA THR A 88 -3.88 13.36 9.77
C THR A 88 -5.34 13.79 9.77
N THR A 89 -6.26 12.88 9.48
CA THR A 89 -7.69 13.18 9.44
C THR A 89 -8.47 12.20 10.32
N PRO A 90 -9.31 12.68 11.26
CA PRO A 90 -10.21 11.82 12.01
C PRO A 90 -11.15 11.08 11.06
N TYR A 91 -11.37 9.78 11.28
CA TYR A 91 -12.24 8.97 10.44
C TYR A 91 -12.97 7.92 11.27
N VAL A 92 -14.10 7.44 10.78
CA VAL A 92 -14.87 6.37 11.43
C VAL A 92 -14.98 5.18 10.49
N ILE A 93 -14.37 4.07 10.87
CA ILE A 93 -14.51 2.79 10.16
C ILE A 93 -15.54 1.96 10.92
N GLY A 94 -16.76 1.88 10.37
CA GLY A 94 -17.89 1.21 11.04
C GLY A 94 -18.30 1.97 12.31
N ARG A 95 -17.93 1.45 13.48
CA ARG A 95 -18.17 2.10 14.79
C ARG A 95 -16.91 2.58 15.48
N THR A 96 -15.74 2.35 14.88
CA THR A 96 -14.45 2.66 15.48
C THR A 96 -13.94 3.99 14.94
N ARG A 97 -13.71 4.95 15.83
CA ARG A 97 -12.95 6.17 15.50
C ARG A 97 -11.48 5.81 15.33
N THR A 98 -10.90 6.24 14.23
CA THR A 98 -9.47 6.14 13.94
C THR A 98 -8.97 7.46 13.36
N THR A 99 -7.66 7.59 13.21
CA THR A 99 -7.03 8.69 12.49
C THR A 99 -6.39 8.10 11.26
N LEU A 100 -6.76 8.60 10.08
CA LEU A 100 -6.10 8.24 8.83
C LEU A 100 -4.89 9.16 8.64
N VAL A 101 -3.79 8.58 8.20
CA VAL A 101 -2.55 9.29 7.90
C VAL A 101 -2.31 9.20 6.40
N THR A 102 -2.02 10.33 5.76
CA THR A 102 -1.73 10.43 4.32
C THR A 102 -0.45 11.23 4.11
N LEU A 103 0.28 10.92 3.04
CA LEU A 103 1.54 11.58 2.74
C LEU A 103 1.25 12.91 2.03
N THR A 104 1.95 13.98 2.42
CA THR A 104 1.87 15.26 1.72
C THR A 104 2.85 15.32 0.53
N SER A 105 2.72 16.34 -0.31
CA SER A 105 3.72 16.63 -1.35
C SER A 105 5.11 16.89 -0.76
N ASP A 106 5.20 17.48 0.43
CA ASP A 106 6.47 17.69 1.12
C ASP A 106 7.06 16.38 1.64
N GLY A 107 6.23 15.51 2.22
CA GLY A 107 6.62 14.15 2.62
C GLY A 107 7.11 13.33 1.42
N ARG A 108 6.41 13.39 0.29
CA ARG A 108 6.87 12.74 -0.94
C ARG A 108 8.18 13.34 -1.43
N GLY A 109 8.33 14.67 -1.41
CA GLY A 109 9.57 15.33 -1.81
C GLY A 109 10.79 14.84 -1.03
N VAL A 110 10.63 14.57 0.28
CA VAL A 110 11.68 13.93 1.10
C VAL A 110 12.05 12.55 0.56
N LEU A 111 11.07 11.69 0.30
CA LEU A 111 11.31 10.32 -0.19
C LEU A 111 11.92 10.31 -1.60
N GLU A 112 11.41 11.15 -2.50
CA GLU A 112 11.88 11.25 -3.88
C GLU A 112 13.32 11.78 -3.94
N ARG A 113 13.65 12.79 -3.12
CA ARG A 113 15.01 13.33 -3.03
C ARG A 113 15.99 12.33 -2.42
N GLY A 114 15.50 11.51 -1.48
CA GLY A 114 16.27 10.46 -0.83
C GLY A 114 16.42 9.18 -1.64
N ARG A 115 16.00 9.12 -2.91
CA ARG A 115 16.16 7.90 -3.72
C ARG A 115 17.63 7.62 -4.01
N ARG A 116 18.05 6.36 -3.84
CA ARG A 116 19.37 5.89 -4.29
C ARG A 116 19.46 5.94 -5.81
N SER A 117 20.50 6.59 -6.32
CA SER A 117 20.75 6.73 -7.76
C SER A 117 20.89 5.38 -8.48
N GLU A 118 21.54 4.40 -7.84
CA GLU A 118 21.88 3.09 -8.40
C GLU A 118 20.86 1.97 -8.12
N ALA A 119 19.66 2.29 -7.63
CA ALA A 119 18.65 1.25 -7.41
C ALA A 119 18.32 0.55 -8.75
N MET A 120 18.80 -0.68 -8.91
CA MET A 120 18.55 -1.53 -10.08
C MET A 120 17.16 -2.18 -9.96
N GLY A 121 16.31 -1.98 -10.97
CA GLY A 121 14.96 -2.54 -11.03
C GLY A 121 13.84 -1.53 -10.77
N ALA A 122 12.60 -2.03 -10.77
CA ALA A 122 11.41 -1.22 -10.47
C ALA A 122 11.43 -0.79 -9.00
N ARG A 123 11.32 0.52 -8.77
CA ARG A 123 11.40 1.14 -7.44
C ARG A 123 10.03 1.14 -6.78
N GLN A 124 10.01 1.27 -5.45
CA GLN A 124 8.78 1.57 -4.72
C GLN A 124 8.22 2.95 -5.17
N GLU A 125 6.97 2.98 -5.58
CA GLU A 125 6.23 4.21 -5.85
C GLU A 125 5.69 4.79 -4.54
N PHE A 126 5.72 6.11 -4.42
CA PHE A 126 5.15 6.85 -3.29
C PHE A 126 4.09 7.82 -3.78
N TYR A 127 2.92 7.75 -3.15
CA TYR A 127 1.73 8.51 -3.51
C TYR A 127 1.43 9.61 -2.51
N VAL A 128 0.83 10.70 -2.99
CA VAL A 128 0.37 11.82 -2.17
C VAL A 128 -1.13 11.74 -1.98
N GLY A 129 -1.59 11.95 -0.75
CA GLY A 129 -2.99 12.18 -0.43
C GLY A 129 -3.94 11.04 -0.78
N VAL A 130 -5.23 11.39 -0.83
CA VAL A 130 -6.34 10.47 -1.10
C VAL A 130 -6.88 10.77 -2.49
N ARG A 131 -7.07 9.73 -3.31
CA ARG A 131 -7.66 9.92 -4.64
C ARG A 131 -9.18 10.02 -4.61
N LYS A 132 -9.83 9.15 -3.82
CA LYS A 132 -11.29 9.06 -3.74
C LYS A 132 -11.72 8.87 -2.29
N PRO A 133 -12.29 9.90 -1.65
CA PRO A 133 -12.70 9.82 -0.24
C PRO A 133 -13.65 8.66 0.09
N ARG A 134 -14.51 8.27 -0.86
CA ARG A 134 -15.43 7.13 -0.70
C ARG A 134 -14.74 5.76 -0.63
N GLU A 135 -13.50 5.63 -1.10
CA GLU A 135 -12.73 4.37 -1.10
C GLU A 135 -11.82 4.25 0.15
N LEU A 136 -11.72 5.29 1.00
CA LEU A 136 -10.83 5.33 2.17
C LEU A 136 -10.95 4.15 3.14
N ALA A 137 -12.17 3.74 3.47
CA ALA A 137 -12.39 2.62 4.37
C ALA A 137 -11.90 1.29 3.77
N HIS A 138 -11.86 1.19 2.43
CA HIS A 138 -11.29 0.06 1.72
C HIS A 138 -9.77 0.17 1.65
N ASP A 139 -9.26 1.29 1.14
CA ASP A 139 -7.83 1.54 0.95
C ASP A 139 -7.02 1.40 2.26
N SER A 140 -7.57 1.89 3.37
CA SER A 140 -6.94 1.80 4.69
C SER A 140 -6.66 0.36 5.18
N ARG A 141 -7.31 -0.64 4.59
CA ARG A 141 -7.13 -2.06 4.95
C ARG A 141 -6.02 -2.75 4.16
N VAL A 142 -5.57 -2.16 3.06
CA VAL A 142 -4.55 -2.76 2.17
C VAL A 142 -3.22 -2.91 2.91
N TYR A 143 -2.80 -1.90 3.67
CA TYR A 143 -1.57 -1.97 4.46
C TYR A 143 -1.59 -3.14 5.47
N GLY A 144 -2.67 -3.30 6.22
CA GLY A 144 -2.79 -4.42 7.16
C GLY A 144 -2.81 -5.79 6.47
N ALA A 145 -3.30 -5.88 5.22
CA ALA A 145 -3.20 -7.10 4.42
C ALA A 145 -1.77 -7.36 3.94
N TYR A 146 -1.07 -6.30 3.51
CA TYR A 146 0.35 -6.36 3.14
C TYR A 146 1.22 -6.87 4.28
N VAL A 147 1.08 -6.34 5.50
CA VAL A 147 1.88 -6.79 6.67
C VAL A 147 1.73 -8.30 6.89
N ARG A 148 0.50 -8.84 6.83
CA ARG A 148 0.26 -10.28 6.98
C ARG A 148 0.82 -11.11 5.81
N ALA A 149 0.79 -10.55 4.61
CA ALA A 149 1.35 -11.19 3.43
C ALA A 149 2.86 -11.30 3.53
N THR A 150 3.52 -10.20 3.90
CA THR A 150 4.98 -10.14 4.02
C THR A 150 5.51 -10.94 5.19
N GLU A 151 4.83 -10.98 6.33
CA GLU A 151 5.15 -11.89 7.44
C GLU A 151 5.20 -13.35 6.95
N ARG A 152 4.18 -13.78 6.20
CA ARG A 152 4.12 -15.15 5.67
C ARG A 152 5.17 -15.42 4.59
N LEU A 153 5.50 -14.43 3.74
CA LEU A 153 6.59 -14.56 2.77
C LEU A 153 7.94 -14.67 3.48
N ALA A 154 8.16 -13.88 4.52
CA ALA A 154 9.37 -13.93 5.34
C ALA A 154 9.53 -15.30 6.03
N GLU A 155 8.45 -15.88 6.57
CA GLU A 155 8.44 -17.23 7.14
C GLU A 155 8.87 -18.32 6.13
N ARG A 156 8.70 -18.08 4.82
CA ARG A 156 9.10 -19.00 3.75
C ARG A 156 10.52 -18.76 3.23
N GLY A 157 11.19 -17.71 3.71
CA GLY A 157 12.49 -17.25 3.22
C GLY A 157 12.41 -16.40 1.95
N ASP A 158 11.22 -15.96 1.55
CA ASP A 158 11.01 -15.19 0.33
C ASP A 158 11.31 -13.69 0.57
N ARG A 159 11.96 -13.04 -0.40
CA ARG A 159 12.44 -11.65 -0.29
C ARG A 159 11.54 -10.68 -1.05
N VAL A 160 10.78 -9.90 -0.30
CA VAL A 160 9.91 -8.86 -0.87
C VAL A 160 10.73 -7.77 -1.58
N ARG A 161 10.34 -7.43 -2.80
CA ARG A 161 10.97 -6.39 -3.62
C ARG A 161 10.25 -5.05 -3.50
N ARG A 162 8.93 -5.04 -3.65
CA ARG A 162 8.07 -3.84 -3.53
C ARG A 162 6.59 -4.23 -3.45
N VAL A 163 5.75 -3.24 -3.16
CA VAL A 163 4.29 -3.35 -3.30
C VAL A 163 3.80 -2.42 -4.42
N VAL A 164 2.90 -2.94 -5.25
CA VAL A 164 2.30 -2.30 -6.41
C VAL A 164 0.82 -2.15 -6.15
N LEU A 165 0.29 -0.93 -6.11
CA LEU A 165 -1.15 -0.72 -5.90
C LEU A 165 -1.94 -0.91 -7.20
N GLU A 166 -3.24 -1.21 -7.09
CA GLU A 166 -4.17 -1.34 -8.22
C GLU A 166 -4.04 -0.18 -9.23
N GLU A 167 -3.85 1.04 -8.75
CA GLU A 167 -3.71 2.22 -9.61
C GLU A 167 -2.46 2.15 -10.49
N GLU A 168 -1.37 1.58 -10.01
CA GLU A 168 -0.16 1.40 -10.80
C GLU A 168 -0.40 0.40 -11.94
N LEU A 169 -1.04 -0.73 -11.62
CA LEU A 169 -1.46 -1.75 -12.58
C LEU A 169 -2.46 -1.18 -13.59
N LYS A 170 -3.43 -0.37 -13.15
CA LYS A 170 -4.37 0.35 -14.01
C LYS A 170 -3.63 1.26 -14.98
N ARG A 171 -2.65 2.04 -14.52
CA ARG A 171 -1.87 2.93 -15.40
C ARG A 171 -1.09 2.15 -16.44
N GLU A 172 -0.50 1.02 -16.06
CA GLU A 172 0.20 0.13 -16.99
C GLU A 172 -0.75 -0.45 -18.05
N TYR A 173 -1.88 -1.00 -17.61
CA TYR A 173 -2.90 -1.54 -18.50
C TYR A 173 -3.44 -0.48 -19.48
N GLN A 174 -3.69 0.74 -19.00
CA GLN A 174 -4.13 1.84 -19.87
C GLN A 174 -3.08 2.25 -20.90
N ARG A 175 -1.78 2.25 -20.55
CA ARG A 175 -0.70 2.49 -21.52
C ARG A 175 -0.66 1.42 -22.59
N PHE A 176 -0.80 0.16 -22.20
CA PHE A 176 -0.91 -0.96 -23.14
C PHE A 176 -2.10 -0.77 -24.10
N LEU A 177 -3.30 -0.50 -23.58
CA LEU A 177 -4.48 -0.28 -24.42
C LEU A 177 -4.31 0.88 -25.41
N GLN A 178 -3.62 1.95 -25.00
CA GLN A 178 -3.33 3.08 -25.88
C GLN A 178 -2.32 2.71 -26.98
N ALA A 179 -1.28 1.94 -26.66
CA ALA A 179 -0.31 1.44 -27.63
C ALA A 179 -0.97 0.50 -28.65
N GLU A 180 -1.73 -0.47 -28.18
CA GLU A 180 -2.54 -1.38 -29.01
C GLU A 180 -3.48 -0.65 -29.94
N SER A 181 -4.20 0.36 -29.41
CA SER A 181 -5.13 1.16 -30.22
C SER A 181 -4.41 1.94 -31.31
N ARG A 182 -3.15 2.37 -31.10
CA ARG A 182 -2.35 3.05 -32.14
C ARG A 182 -1.91 2.05 -33.22
N ALA A 183 -1.31 0.93 -32.82
CA ALA A 183 -0.85 -0.11 -33.73
C ALA A 183 -1.97 -0.61 -34.66
N ARG A 184 -3.20 -0.76 -34.14
CA ARG A 184 -4.36 -1.19 -34.93
C ARG A 184 -4.84 -0.19 -35.96
N ARG A 185 -4.78 1.11 -35.66
CA ARG A 185 -5.12 2.15 -36.65
C ARG A 185 -4.15 2.11 -37.83
N GLU A 186 -2.92 1.69 -37.59
CA GLU A 186 -1.87 1.57 -38.60
C GLU A 186 -1.99 0.25 -39.39
N SER A 187 -2.43 -0.84 -38.75
CA SER A 187 -2.50 -2.17 -39.37
C SER A 187 -3.89 -2.63 -39.84
N GLY A 188 -4.96 -1.92 -39.49
CA GLY A 188 -6.34 -2.26 -39.86
C GLY A 188 -6.94 -3.43 -39.08
N GLY A 189 -6.42 -3.74 -37.88
CA GLY A 189 -6.81 -4.94 -37.10
C GLY A 189 -8.25 -4.94 -36.55
N GLY A 190 -8.82 -6.15 -36.39
CA GLY A 190 -10.21 -6.39 -36.01
C GLY A 190 -10.49 -6.51 -34.49
N SER A 191 -11.76 -6.73 -34.12
CA SER A 191 -12.19 -6.86 -32.72
C SER A 191 -11.74 -8.16 -32.04
N GLU A 192 -11.46 -9.23 -32.79
CA GLU A 192 -10.94 -10.50 -32.23
C GLU A 192 -9.45 -10.37 -31.90
N ASP A 193 -8.67 -9.70 -32.76
CA ASP A 193 -7.28 -9.31 -32.46
C ASP A 193 -7.25 -8.50 -31.16
N ARG A 194 -8.29 -7.66 -30.98
CA ARG A 194 -8.78 -7.08 -29.72
C ARG A 194 -8.42 -7.80 -28.43
N GLU A 195 -9.23 -8.82 -28.27
CA GLU A 195 -9.42 -9.64 -27.10
C GLU A 195 -8.19 -10.52 -26.89
N GLN A 196 -7.62 -11.05 -27.97
CA GLN A 196 -6.40 -11.85 -27.92
C GLN A 196 -5.21 -11.05 -27.39
N ALA A 197 -5.06 -9.79 -27.80
CA ALA A 197 -3.99 -8.93 -27.28
C ALA A 197 -4.18 -8.66 -25.77
N ILE A 198 -5.41 -8.36 -25.34
CA ILE A 198 -5.73 -8.12 -23.93
C ILE A 198 -5.51 -9.39 -23.09
N ALA A 199 -5.97 -10.55 -23.57
CA ALA A 199 -5.78 -11.83 -22.90
C ALA A 199 -4.30 -12.21 -22.77
N ARG A 200 -3.50 -11.96 -23.82
CA ARG A 200 -2.04 -12.16 -23.79
C ARG A 200 -1.38 -11.24 -22.78
N TRP A 201 -1.73 -9.96 -22.77
CA TRP A 201 -1.22 -9.00 -21.79
C TRP A 201 -1.56 -9.45 -20.36
N ALA A 202 -2.81 -9.89 -20.11
CA ALA A 202 -3.22 -10.40 -18.81
C ALA A 202 -2.40 -11.63 -18.40
N HIS A 203 -2.19 -12.58 -19.31
CA HIS A 203 -1.37 -13.77 -19.07
C HIS A 203 0.08 -13.43 -18.76
N GLU A 204 0.72 -12.54 -19.53
CA GLU A 204 2.09 -12.07 -19.32
C GLU A 204 2.27 -11.34 -17.98
N HIS A 205 1.19 -10.72 -17.48
CA HIS A 205 1.17 -10.04 -16.19
C HIS A 205 0.64 -10.94 -15.07
N GLU A 206 0.42 -12.24 -15.30
CA GLU A 206 -0.14 -13.17 -14.30
C GLU A 206 -1.45 -12.65 -13.69
N LEU A 207 -2.30 -12.03 -14.51
CA LEU A 207 -3.59 -11.47 -14.12
C LEU A 207 -4.74 -12.27 -14.73
N PRO A 208 -5.82 -12.51 -13.97
CA PRO A 208 -7.02 -13.17 -14.48
C PRO A 208 -7.71 -12.34 -15.57
N TYR A 209 -8.17 -13.04 -16.61
CA TYR A 209 -9.00 -12.49 -17.66
C TYR A 209 -10.36 -13.19 -17.66
N GLU A 210 -11.40 -12.50 -17.20
CA GLU A 210 -12.75 -13.04 -17.04
C GLU A 210 -13.77 -12.13 -17.74
N ASP A 211 -14.73 -12.72 -18.46
CA ASP A 211 -15.83 -12.01 -19.13
C ASP A 211 -15.36 -10.82 -20.00
N GLY A 212 -14.23 -10.98 -20.71
CA GLY A 212 -13.67 -9.93 -21.57
C GLY A 212 -12.87 -8.85 -20.81
N HIS A 213 -12.66 -9.01 -19.50
CA HIS A 213 -12.05 -8.00 -18.64
C HIS A 213 -10.89 -8.55 -17.80
N VAL A 214 -9.78 -7.80 -17.77
CA VAL A 214 -8.66 -8.05 -16.86
C VAL A 214 -9.07 -7.67 -15.43
N GLN A 215 -8.93 -8.61 -14.50
CA GLN A 215 -9.15 -8.37 -13.08
C GLN A 215 -7.87 -7.83 -12.45
N LEU A 216 -7.97 -6.75 -11.67
CA LEU A 216 -6.83 -6.15 -10.95
C LEU A 216 -7.01 -6.31 -9.43
N PRO A 217 -5.97 -6.75 -8.71
CA PRO A 217 -6.01 -6.84 -7.25
C PRO A 217 -5.91 -5.44 -6.62
N ASP A 218 -6.29 -5.33 -5.35
CA ASP A 218 -6.12 -4.07 -4.59
C ASP A 218 -4.62 -3.69 -4.46
N ALA A 219 -3.76 -4.70 -4.27
CA ALA A 219 -2.32 -4.56 -4.33
C ALA A 219 -1.65 -5.86 -4.79
N ARG A 220 -0.43 -5.76 -5.30
CA ARG A 220 0.45 -6.87 -5.66
C ARG A 220 1.78 -6.72 -4.95
N ILE A 221 2.26 -7.78 -4.32
CA ILE A 221 3.63 -7.87 -3.81
C ILE A 221 4.48 -8.52 -4.89
N GLU A 222 5.54 -7.84 -5.30
CA GLU A 222 6.61 -8.46 -6.09
C GLU A 222 7.69 -8.96 -5.13
N TYR A 223 8.12 -10.20 -5.28
CA TYR A 223 9.14 -10.81 -4.43
C TYR A 223 10.04 -11.76 -5.22
N GLU A 224 11.17 -12.12 -4.62
CA GLU A 224 11.98 -13.25 -5.05
C GLU A 224 11.76 -14.40 -4.10
N ASP A 225 11.46 -15.58 -4.64
CA ASP A 225 11.38 -16.79 -3.83
C ASP A 225 12.77 -17.18 -3.30
N ARG A 226 12.81 -18.18 -2.42
CA ARG A 226 14.07 -18.74 -1.88
C ARG A 226 15.10 -19.17 -2.95
N ASP A 227 14.65 -19.47 -4.17
CA ASP A 227 15.52 -19.89 -5.28
C ASP A 227 15.99 -18.67 -6.12
N GLY A 228 15.61 -17.46 -5.72
CA GLY A 228 15.91 -16.21 -6.43
C GLY A 228 15.03 -15.97 -7.65
N ARG A 229 13.98 -16.77 -7.86
CA ARG A 229 13.05 -16.59 -8.98
C ARG A 229 12.04 -15.50 -8.62
N ARG A 230 11.75 -14.64 -9.60
CA ARG A 230 10.74 -13.60 -9.42
C ARG A 230 9.35 -14.22 -9.38
N ALA A 231 8.54 -13.76 -8.44
CA ALA A 231 7.16 -14.16 -8.28
C ALA A 231 6.31 -12.98 -7.79
N VAL A 232 5.00 -13.13 -7.90
CA VAL A 232 4.02 -12.14 -7.46
C VAL A 232 3.04 -12.76 -6.47
N GLU A 233 2.52 -11.93 -5.56
CA GLU A 233 1.37 -12.27 -4.74
C GLU A 233 0.33 -11.16 -4.79
N ASP A 234 -0.85 -11.50 -5.27
CA ASP A 234 -1.98 -10.57 -5.41
C ASP A 234 -2.85 -10.55 -4.15
N ILE A 235 -3.00 -9.36 -3.58
CA ILE A 235 -3.76 -9.04 -2.37
C ILE A 235 -5.13 -8.51 -2.77
N GLU A 236 -6.18 -9.18 -2.28
CA GLU A 236 -7.55 -8.71 -2.36
C GLU A 236 -8.14 -8.54 -0.95
N VAL A 237 -8.58 -7.32 -0.61
CA VAL A 237 -9.18 -7.01 0.69
C VAL A 237 -10.68 -7.28 0.63
N VAL A 238 -11.13 -8.30 1.39
CA VAL A 238 -12.54 -8.64 1.46
C VAL A 238 -13.17 -8.05 2.71
N THR A 239 -14.28 -7.33 2.54
CA THR A 239 -15.00 -6.68 3.63
C THR A 239 -16.43 -7.24 3.75
N PRO A 240 -16.98 -7.43 4.97
CA PRO A 240 -18.29 -8.07 5.16
C PRO A 240 -19.48 -7.33 4.50
N HIS A 241 -19.31 -6.04 4.18
CA HIS A 241 -20.36 -5.20 3.59
C HIS A 241 -20.17 -4.97 2.09
N TYR A 242 -19.23 -5.67 1.45
CA TYR A 242 -19.00 -5.60 0.01
C TYR A 242 -20.14 -6.32 -0.74
N ARG A 243 -21.29 -5.65 -0.90
CA ARG A 243 -22.42 -6.11 -1.71
C ARG A 243 -22.47 -5.30 -3.01
N GLY A 244 -22.15 -5.94 -4.13
CA GLY A 244 -22.26 -5.39 -5.47
C GLY A 244 -21.64 -6.29 -6.53
N ALA A 245 -21.94 -6.05 -7.82
CA ALA A 245 -21.47 -6.86 -8.95
C ALA A 245 -19.93 -7.01 -9.01
N HIS A 246 -19.17 -6.02 -8.52
CA HIS A 246 -17.70 -6.09 -8.40
C HIS A 246 -17.19 -7.13 -7.38
N ALA A 247 -18.02 -7.53 -6.40
CA ALA A 247 -17.67 -8.56 -5.43
C ALA A 247 -17.59 -9.95 -6.06
N ALA A 248 -18.42 -10.22 -7.07
CA ALA A 248 -18.54 -11.53 -7.68
C ALA A 248 -17.36 -11.85 -8.61
N ALA A 249 -16.86 -10.86 -9.36
CA ALA A 249 -15.67 -11.01 -10.22
C ALA A 249 -14.38 -11.16 -9.39
N LYS A 250 -14.16 -10.30 -8.38
CA LYS A 250 -12.99 -10.38 -7.47
C LYS A 250 -12.99 -11.62 -6.56
N ALA A 251 -14.15 -12.22 -6.30
CA ALA A 251 -14.26 -13.49 -5.59
C ALA A 251 -13.97 -14.73 -6.46
N ARG A 252 -13.84 -14.59 -7.79
CA ARG A 252 -13.49 -15.68 -8.71
C ARG A 252 -12.05 -15.64 -9.22
N SER A 253 -11.45 -14.46 -9.23
CA SER A 253 -10.12 -14.15 -9.77
C SER A 253 -8.91 -14.86 -9.11
N GLY A 254 -9.08 -15.80 -8.18
CA GLY A 254 -7.97 -16.56 -7.58
C GLY A 254 -6.99 -15.79 -6.67
N PHE A 255 -7.13 -14.47 -6.49
CA PHE A 255 -6.25 -13.65 -5.65
C PHE A 255 -6.23 -14.11 -4.18
N THR A 256 -5.11 -13.87 -3.50
CA THR A 256 -4.98 -14.17 -2.06
C THR A 256 -5.87 -13.23 -1.27
N ARG A 257 -6.91 -13.78 -0.66
CA ARG A 257 -7.92 -13.00 0.06
C ARG A 257 -7.50 -12.74 1.48
N TYR A 258 -7.49 -11.46 1.83
CA TYR A 258 -7.28 -11.02 3.20
C TYR A 258 -8.59 -10.49 3.74
N ARG A 259 -9.17 -11.21 4.70
CA ARG A 259 -10.29 -10.69 5.47
C ARG A 259 -9.78 -9.58 6.36
N ALA A 260 -10.44 -8.42 6.28
CA ALA A 260 -10.21 -7.34 7.23
C ALA A 260 -10.74 -7.76 8.61
N TYR A 261 -9.87 -8.33 9.45
CA TYR A 261 -10.15 -8.45 10.87
C TYR A 261 -9.99 -7.06 11.46
N GLY A 262 -11.11 -6.45 11.86
CA GLY A 262 -11.06 -5.31 12.77
C GLY A 262 -10.21 -5.70 13.98
N ALA A 263 -9.32 -4.79 14.39
CA ALA A 263 -8.39 -4.97 15.49
C ALA A 263 -8.98 -5.83 16.61
N ARG A 264 -8.26 -6.88 17.02
CA ARG A 264 -8.61 -7.68 18.20
C ARG A 264 -8.75 -6.73 19.38
N LEU A 265 -9.98 -6.50 19.83
CA LEU A 265 -10.28 -5.82 21.08
C LEU A 265 -11.20 -6.73 21.89
N GLY A 266 -10.77 -6.98 23.12
CA GLY A 266 -11.41 -7.82 24.13
C GLY A 266 -12.91 -7.58 24.25
N GLY A 267 -13.59 -8.65 24.67
CA GLY A 267 -15.03 -8.77 24.64
C GLY A 267 -15.79 -7.57 25.20
N LEU A 268 -16.81 -7.15 24.46
CA LEU A 268 -18.09 -6.78 25.07
C LEU A 268 -19.24 -6.92 24.08
N ARG A 269 -20.37 -7.27 24.65
CA ARG A 269 -21.66 -7.71 24.11
C ARG A 269 -22.21 -6.90 22.92
N THR A 270 -22.77 -7.66 21.97
CA THR A 270 -23.75 -7.26 20.95
C THR A 270 -24.84 -6.34 21.51
N MET A 271 -25.06 -5.19 20.86
CA MET A 271 -26.38 -4.56 20.69
C MET A 271 -26.36 -3.48 19.58
N GLY A 272 -27.46 -3.38 18.83
CA GLY A 272 -27.95 -2.12 18.26
C GLY A 272 -27.48 -1.71 16.86
N ARG A 273 -28.19 -2.16 15.83
CA ARG A 273 -28.17 -1.69 14.44
C ARG A 273 -28.60 -0.21 14.33
N SER A 274 -27.77 0.66 13.76
CA SER A 274 -28.20 1.91 13.11
C SER A 274 -27.11 2.40 12.14
N GLY A 275 -27.51 2.68 10.91
CA GLY A 275 -26.63 3.21 9.87
C GLY A 275 -26.51 4.73 10.01
N ARG A 276 -25.30 5.25 9.79
CA ARG A 276 -25.08 6.66 9.47
C ARG A 276 -24.03 6.78 8.39
N SER A 277 -24.39 7.55 7.38
CA SER A 277 -23.65 7.91 6.18
C SER A 277 -22.36 8.66 6.49
N ILE A 278 -21.39 8.53 5.57
CA ILE A 278 -20.14 9.29 5.53
C ILE A 278 -20.48 10.79 5.40
N ASP A 279 -19.89 11.63 6.25
CA ASP A 279 -20.05 13.08 6.22
C ASP A 279 -19.32 13.66 4.98
N PRO A 280 -20.02 14.32 4.05
CA PRO A 280 -19.43 14.87 2.83
C PRO A 280 -18.41 15.98 3.09
N ARG A 281 -18.45 16.68 4.24
CA ARG A 281 -17.47 17.73 4.55
C ARG A 281 -16.07 17.18 4.83
N LEU A 282 -15.98 15.94 5.30
CA LEU A 282 -14.71 15.26 5.53
C LEU A 282 -14.01 14.85 4.22
N ALA A 283 -14.77 14.73 3.12
CA ALA A 283 -14.24 14.39 1.81
C ALA A 283 -13.50 15.56 1.14
N GLU A 284 -13.95 16.80 1.39
CA GLU A 284 -13.36 18.01 0.82
C GLU A 284 -12.00 18.37 1.45
N GLU A 285 -11.83 18.12 2.76
CA GLU A 285 -10.56 18.33 3.47
C GLU A 285 -9.42 17.39 3.02
N LEU A 286 -9.75 16.26 2.40
CA LEU A 286 -8.81 15.21 2.01
C LEU A 286 -8.26 15.35 0.58
N LEU A 287 -8.84 16.24 -0.22
CA LEU A 287 -8.48 16.50 -1.61
C LEU A 287 -7.59 17.75 -1.79
N SER A 288 -7.29 18.47 -0.70
CA SER A 288 -6.42 19.67 -0.66
C SER A 288 -5.01 19.36 -0.13
#